data_AF-A0A2T5G4D7-F1
#
_entry.id   AF-A0A2T5G4D7-F1
#
_cell.length_a   1.000
_cell.length_b   1.000
_cell.length_c   1.000
_cell.angle_alpha   90.00
_cell.angle_beta   90.00
_cell.angle_gamma   90.00
#
_symmetry.space_group_name_H-M   'P 1'
#
loop_
_entity.id
_entity.type
_entity.pdbx_description
1 polymer ?
#
loop_
_entity_poly.entity_id
_entity_poly.type
_entity_poly.pdbx_seq_one_letter_code
_entity_poly.pdbx_strand_id
1 'polypeptide(L)' 'MLTKEALTINQALESILRDPTPLREARLAALAAEVEHRFGHTPEGRMIADGIRSWVAAPEKVGELG' A
#
# COMPACT_ATOMS: atom_id res chain seq x y z
N MET A 1 19.57 -4.19 0.09
CA MET A 1 19.14 -3.23 1.13
C MET A 1 17.84 -2.60 0.67
N LEU A 2 16.76 -2.69 1.44
CA LEU A 2 15.58 -1.86 1.20
C LEU A 2 15.95 -0.42 1.57
N THR A 3 15.56 0.56 0.75
CA THR A 3 15.76 1.97 1.07
C THR A 3 14.92 2.34 2.29
N LYS A 4 15.34 3.35 3.06
CA LYS A 4 14.61 3.86 4.23
C LYS A 4 13.14 4.14 3.90
N GLU A 5 12.87 4.60 2.68
CA GLU A 5 11.53 4.95 2.22
C GLU A 5 10.66 3.71 1.92
N ALA A 6 11.23 2.64 1.36
CA ALA A 6 10.51 1.38 1.16
C ALA A 6 10.11 0.75 2.51
N LEU A 7 10.97 0.88 3.53
CA LEU A 7 10.66 0.45 4.89
C LEU A 7 9.49 1.25 5.49
N THR A 8 9.45 2.55 5.26
CA THR A 8 8.35 3.43 5.71
C THR A 8 7.02 3.07 5.03
N ILE A 9 7.02 2.78 3.73
CA ILE A 9 5.81 2.34 3.01
C ILE A 9 5.29 1.01 3.57
N ASN A 10 6.17 0.02 3.77
CA ASN A 10 5.77 -1.26 4.35
C ASN A 10 5.18 -1.11 5.76
N GLN A 11 5.78 -0.28 6.61
CA GLN A 11 5.25 -0.03 7.96
C GLN A 11 3.89 0.65 7.92
N ALA A 12 3.70 1.64 7.06
CA ALA A 12 2.42 2.32 6.88
C ALA A 12 1.34 1.33 6.39
N LEU A 13 1.69 0.51 5.41
CA LEU A 13 0.82 -0.50 4.84
C LEU A 13 0.38 -1.54 5.88
N GLU A 14 1.32 -2.13 6.63
CA GLU A 14 1.01 -3.07 7.71
C GLU A 14 0.17 -2.44 8.82
N SER A 15 0.41 -1.17 9.15
CA SER A 15 -0.39 -0.46 10.14
C SER A 15 -1.83 -0.27 9.67
N ILE A 16 -2.04 0.03 8.39
CA ILE A 16 -3.37 0.20 7.80
C ILE A 16 -4.10 -1.16 7.72
N LEU A 17 -3.38 -2.24 7.38
CA LEU A 17 -3.97 -3.57 7.33
C LEU A 17 -4.43 -4.11 8.70
N ARG A 18 -3.75 -3.71 9.77
CA ARG A 18 -4.10 -4.09 11.15
C ARG A 18 -5.23 -3.24 11.74
N ASP A 19 -5.62 -2.14 11.06
CA ASP A 19 -6.69 -1.26 11.50
C ASP A 19 -8.05 -1.79 11.00
N PRO A 20 -8.95 -2.25 11.89
CA PRO A 20 -10.26 -2.77 11.51
C PRO A 20 -11.28 -1.68 11.20
N THR A 21 -10.88 -0.40 11.21
CA THR A 21 -11.81 0.72 10.95
C THR A 21 -12.21 0.82 9.48
N PRO A 22 -13.41 1.34 9.20
CA PRO A 22 -13.87 1.63 7.83
C PRO A 22 -13.03 2.69 7.11
N LEU A 23 -12.10 3.36 7.80
CA LEU A 23 -11.16 4.32 7.20
C LEU A 23 -10.01 3.63 6.46
N ARG A 24 -9.90 2.30 6.53
CA ARG A 24 -8.85 1.51 5.88
C ARG A 24 -8.72 1.81 4.39
N GLU A 25 -9.84 1.85 3.66
CA GLU A 25 -9.84 2.13 2.22
C GLU A 25 -9.29 3.53 1.90
N ALA A 26 -9.74 4.55 2.64
CA ALA A 26 -9.27 5.92 2.48
C ALA A 26 -7.78 6.05 2.79
N ARG A 27 -7.28 5.33 3.80
CA ARG A 27 -5.86 5.33 4.18
C ARG A 27 -4.99 4.59 3.15
N LEU A 28 -5.47 3.48 2.58
CA LEU A 28 -4.79 2.78 1.49
C LEU A 28 -4.74 3.66 0.23
N ALA A 29 -5.83 4.35 -0.12
CA ALA A 29 -5.86 5.29 -1.24
C ALA A 29 -4.88 6.46 -1.04
N ALA A 30 -4.82 7.02 0.18
CA ALA A 30 -3.87 8.06 0.53
C ALA A 30 -2.40 7.56 0.43
N LEU A 31 -2.13 6.34 0.90
CA LEU A 31 -0.80 5.74 0.81
C LEU A 31 -0.39 5.49 -0.66
N ALA A 32 -1.30 5.01 -1.51
CA ALA A 32 -1.03 4.84 -2.93
C ALA A 32 -0.66 6.17 -3.61
N ALA A 33 -1.39 7.25 -3.29
CA ALA A 33 -1.08 8.59 -3.79
C ALA A 33 0.28 9.11 -3.28
N GLU A 34 0.64 8.82 -2.03
CA GLU A 34 1.96 9.17 -1.47
C GLU A 34 3.10 8.40 -2.16
N VAL A 35 2.88 7.11 -2.46
CA VAL A 35 3.83 6.31 -3.25
C VAL A 35 4.00 6.88 -4.65
N GLU A 36 2.92 7.26 -5.33
CA GLU A 36 3.03 7.91 -6.64
C GLU A 36 3.72 9.28 -6.58
N HIS A 37 3.47 10.07 -5.53
CA HIS A 37 4.13 11.35 -5.38
C HIS A 37 5.65 11.20 -5.19
N ARG A 38 6.08 10.18 -4.44
CA ARG A 38 7.50 9.95 -4.14
C ARG A 38 8.23 9.13 -5.21
N PHE A 39 7.54 8.18 -5.83
CA PHE A 39 8.14 7.17 -6.70
C PHE A 39 7.47 7.04 -8.06
N GLY A 40 6.36 7.72 -8.34
CA GLY A 40 5.51 7.49 -9.53
C GLY A 40 6.18 7.76 -10.88
N HIS A 41 7.35 8.39 -10.87
CA HIS A 41 8.19 8.51 -12.06
C HIS A 41 8.94 7.21 -12.41
N THR A 42 9.08 6.28 -11.46
CA THR A 42 9.73 4.98 -11.68
C THR A 42 8.70 3.87 -11.94
N PRO A 43 9.06 2.84 -12.74
CA PRO A 43 8.24 1.64 -12.89
C PRO A 43 7.89 0.98 -11.55
N GLU A 44 8.84 0.94 -10.61
CA GLU A 44 8.68 0.31 -9.30
C GLU A 44 7.65 1.05 -8.44
N GLY A 45 7.67 2.38 -8.44
CA GLY A 45 6.70 3.19 -7.71
C GLY A 45 5.28 2.98 -8.19
N ARG A 46 5.09 2.90 -9.51
CA ARG A 46 3.77 2.59 -10.11
C ARG A 46 3.28 1.21 -9.72
N MET A 47 4.13 0.19 -9.79
CA MET A 47 3.76 -1.18 -9.39
C MET A 47 3.33 -1.26 -7.91
N ILE A 48 4.02 -0.55 -7.01
CA ILE A 48 3.67 -0.53 -5.58
C ILE A 48 2.32 0.17 -5.36
N ALA A 49 2.11 1.33 -5.99
CA ALA A 49 0.84 2.07 -5.88
C ALA A 49 -0.35 1.26 -6.39
N ASP A 50 -0.20 0.57 -7.52
CA ASP A 50 -1.23 -0.31 -8.08
C ASP A 50 -1.49 -1.53 -7.18
N GLY A 51 -0.45 -2.09 -6.57
CA GLY A 51 -0.58 -3.13 -5.55
C GLY A 51 -1.43 -2.67 -4.35
N ILE A 52 -1.15 -1.48 -3.82
CA ILE A 52 -1.91 -0.89 -2.70
C ILE A 52 -3.38 -0.64 -3.10
N ARG A 53 -3.63 -0.13 -4.32
CA ARG A 53 -5.00 0.05 -4.84
C ARG A 53 -5.75 -1.26 -4.98
N SER A 54 -5.08 -2.35 -5.39
CA SER A 54 -5.71 -3.65 -5.51
C SER A 54 -6.24 -4.18 -4.17
N TRP A 55 -5.61 -3.78 -3.06
CA TRP A 55 -6.04 -4.15 -1.71
C TRP A 55 -7.28 -3.37 -1.25
N VAL A 56 -7.55 -2.20 -1.81
CA VAL A 56 -8.82 -1.48 -1.64
C VAL A 56 -9.95 -2.23 -2.36
N ALA A 57 -9.65 -2.80 -3.54
CA ALA A 57 -10.65 -3.49 -4.36
C ALA A 57 -10.98 -4.93 -3.90
N ALA A 58 -10.10 -5.57 -3.13
CA ALA A 58 -10.28 -6.95 -2.67
C ALA A 58 -9.58 -7.22 -1.32
N PRO A 59 -10.16 -6.78 -0.18
CA PRO A 59 -9.58 -7.01 1.14
C PRO A 59 -9.50 -8.50 1.53
N GLU A 60 -10.24 -9.38 0.85
CA GLU A 60 -10.37 -10.81 1.18
C GLU A 60 -9.27 -11.70 0.58
N LYS A 61 -8.52 -11.24 -0.43
CA LYS A 61 -7.58 -12.11 -1.17
C LYS A 61 -6.23 -12.37 -0.50
N VAL A 62 -5.95 -11.73 0.64
CA VAL A 62 -4.68 -11.93 1.37
C VAL A 62 -4.73 -13.18 2.27
N GLY A 63 -5.91 -13.75 2.50
CA GLY A 63 -6.08 -15.00 3.26
C GLY A 63 -5.91 -16.30 2.45
N GLU A 64 -5.85 -16.23 1.12
CA GLU A 64 -5.84 -17.42 0.23
C GLU A 64 -4.47 -17.71 -0.42
N LEU A 65 -3.39 -17.09 0.04
CA LEU A 65 -2.03 -17.52 -0.30
C LEU A 65 -1.49 -18.43 0.81
N GLY A 66 -2.16 -19.58 0.96
CA GLY A 66 -1.66 -20.76 1.67
C GLY A 66 -0.94 -21.70 0.71
#